data_AF-A0A967ERW2-F1
#
_entry.id   AF-A0A967ERW2-F1
#
_cell.length_a   1.000
_cell.length_b   1.000
_cell.length_c   1.000
_cell.angle_alpha   90.00
_cell.angle_beta   90.00
_cell.angle_gamma   90.00
#
_symmetry.space_group_name_H-M   'P 1'
#
loop_
_entity.id
_entity.type
_entity.pdbx_description
1 polymer ?
#
loop_
_entity_poly.entity_id
_entity_poly.type
_entity_poly.pdbx_seq_one_letter_code
_entity_poly.pdbx_strand_id
1 'polypeptide(L)'
;MKKYFKLFFAIFLLLLLPKYFVKADSLVNRLAGRILLQVEQNGEAWYVNPDDHKRYFLGRPSDAFTIMKNLGLGATHKFISNHTIYPQRVSGKILLDVEQNGEAYYIYPKNKKAYYLGRPSDAFNIMRNIGLGITDNNLEKIPLERLNTPSSLEKMEMDIHNLVNEQRMTNGLNALIWNNDVAKVAREHSKNLSEENVDLTHDNVICNYPIIHHEGYNFGLHQNNRLQNRGIYYFGASGENIALISEVETIKYYSNSNYNCDSDIVEQNFKNRLEALKNGQEKINFIKKEVEARIKMLKKQPKINIKGKTFFDKNEVEKRAVDGWMNSPGHRANILNRNFNEAGIGIAKVNSYFIITQVFIKKVNCGYEKGPCCEKQGYYPSCYTPLNCISKICQE
;
A
#
# COMPACT_ATOMS: atom_id res chain seq x y z
N MET A 1 81.77 26.99 -23.80
CA MET A 1 80.59 26.10 -23.81
C MET A 1 80.41 25.35 -22.48
N LYS A 2 80.21 26.04 -21.34
CA LYS A 2 80.04 25.39 -20.01
C LYS A 2 79.11 26.14 -19.04
N LYS A 3 78.16 26.96 -19.51
CA LYS A 3 77.23 27.72 -18.63
C LYS A 3 75.72 27.45 -18.82
N TYR A 4 75.30 26.66 -19.81
CA TYR A 4 73.88 26.37 -20.03
C TYR A 4 73.40 24.98 -19.57
N PHE A 5 74.31 24.11 -19.10
CA PHE A 5 73.95 22.73 -18.76
C PHE A 5 73.25 22.58 -17.40
N LYS A 6 73.41 23.53 -16.47
CA LYS A 6 72.79 23.46 -15.14
C LYS A 6 71.33 23.92 -15.08
N LEU A 7 70.84 24.68 -16.06
CA LEU A 7 69.46 25.18 -16.07
C LEU A 7 68.46 24.15 -16.62
N PHE A 8 68.91 23.19 -17.45
CA PHE A 8 68.04 22.16 -18.01
C PHE A 8 67.72 21.04 -17.00
N PHE A 9 68.60 20.78 -16.02
CA PHE A 9 68.39 19.72 -15.03
C PHE A 9 67.36 20.12 -13.95
N ALA A 10 67.22 21.41 -13.64
CA ALA A 10 66.23 21.90 -12.68
C ALA A 10 64.79 21.87 -13.25
N ILE A 11 64.62 22.05 -14.56
CA ILE A 11 63.30 21.97 -15.22
C ILE A 11 62.88 20.50 -15.42
N PHE A 12 63.83 19.59 -15.63
CA PHE A 12 63.54 18.15 -15.75
C PHE A 12 63.18 17.51 -14.40
N LEU A 13 63.72 18.01 -13.28
CA LEU A 13 63.39 17.51 -11.94
C LEU A 13 62.00 17.97 -11.45
N LEU A 14 61.46 19.07 -11.98
CA LEU A 14 60.09 19.52 -11.67
C LEU A 14 59.00 18.68 -12.38
N LEU A 15 59.37 17.91 -13.41
CA LEU A 15 58.49 17.00 -14.15
C LEU A 15 58.40 15.59 -13.53
N LEU A 16 59.16 15.33 -12.45
CA LEU A 16 59.16 14.09 -11.67
C LEU A 16 58.38 14.21 -10.34
N LEU A 17 57.48 15.19 -10.21
CA LEU A 17 56.47 15.11 -9.16
C LEU A 17 55.51 13.97 -9.53
N PRO A 18 55.24 13.00 -8.64
CA PRO A 18 54.25 11.97 -8.92
C PRO A 18 52.92 12.67 -9.23
N LYS A 19 52.47 12.55 -10.47
CA LYS A 19 51.11 12.95 -10.85
C LYS A 19 50.18 12.06 -10.03
N TYR A 20 49.69 12.59 -8.92
CA TYR A 20 48.60 11.96 -8.17
C TYR A 20 47.40 11.91 -9.11
N PHE A 21 47.23 10.78 -9.80
CA PHE A 21 46.01 10.47 -10.51
C PHE A 21 44.92 10.27 -9.45
N VAL A 22 44.21 11.35 -9.12
CA VAL A 22 42.94 11.24 -8.41
C VAL A 22 42.00 10.51 -9.36
N LYS A 23 41.79 9.22 -9.12
CA LYS A 23 40.79 8.43 -9.85
C LYS A 23 39.44 9.11 -9.62
N ALA A 24 38.84 9.64 -10.69
CA ALA A 24 37.53 10.29 -10.59
C ALA A 24 36.55 9.29 -9.99
N ASP A 25 35.93 9.68 -8.88
CA ASP A 25 35.01 8.80 -8.16
C ASP A 25 33.81 8.50 -9.07
N SER A 26 33.42 7.22 -9.12
CA SER A 26 32.37 6.80 -10.05
C SER A 26 31.09 7.58 -9.78
N LEU A 27 30.27 7.80 -10.81
CA LEU A 27 28.98 8.49 -10.64
C LEU A 27 28.16 7.85 -9.52
N VAL A 28 28.15 6.52 -9.45
CA VAL A 28 27.41 5.76 -8.45
C VAL A 28 27.93 6.03 -7.03
N ASN A 29 29.24 6.05 -6.82
CA ASN A 29 29.84 6.35 -5.51
C ASN A 29 29.48 7.77 -5.01
N ARG A 30 29.47 8.75 -5.92
CA ARG A 30 29.08 10.13 -5.58
C ARG A 30 27.60 10.27 -5.22
N LEU A 31 26.77 9.38 -5.75
CA LEU A 31 25.32 9.37 -5.56
C LEU A 31 24.87 8.37 -4.48
N ALA A 32 25.77 7.55 -3.94
CA ALA A 32 25.48 6.58 -2.89
C ALA A 32 24.78 7.25 -1.69
N GLY A 33 23.65 6.68 -1.28
CA GLY A 33 22.83 7.18 -0.19
C GLY A 33 22.04 8.44 -0.51
N ARG A 34 21.95 8.89 -1.76
CA ARG A 34 21.12 10.03 -2.17
C ARG A 34 19.72 9.59 -2.58
N ILE A 35 18.76 10.46 -2.32
CA ILE A 35 17.48 10.48 -3.03
C ILE A 35 17.67 11.35 -4.27
N LEU A 36 17.29 10.83 -5.43
CA LEU A 36 17.41 11.46 -6.73
C LEU A 36 16.03 11.78 -7.29
N LEU A 37 15.92 12.88 -8.02
CA LEU A 37 14.73 13.28 -8.76
C LEU A 37 15.06 13.33 -10.25
N GLN A 38 14.36 12.54 -11.04
CA GLN A 38 14.54 12.51 -12.49
C GLN A 38 13.92 13.77 -13.10
N VAL A 39 14.73 14.61 -13.76
CA VAL A 39 14.30 15.95 -14.19
C VAL A 39 13.84 16.05 -15.64
N GLU A 40 14.03 15.00 -16.44
CA GLU A 40 13.75 15.00 -17.90
C GLU A 40 12.44 14.28 -18.27
N GLN A 41 11.83 13.55 -17.33
CA GLN A 41 10.57 12.82 -17.51
C GLN A 41 9.53 13.23 -16.45
N ASN A 42 8.84 12.26 -15.83
CA ASN A 42 7.70 12.48 -14.94
C ASN A 42 8.06 12.92 -13.51
N GLY A 43 9.30 13.37 -13.25
CA GLY A 43 9.71 13.78 -11.90
C GLY A 43 9.91 12.63 -10.93
N GLU A 44 10.20 11.42 -11.43
CA GLU A 44 10.28 10.21 -10.61
C GLU A 44 11.39 10.29 -9.56
N ALA A 45 11.07 9.79 -8.36
CA ALA A 45 12.02 9.73 -7.26
C ALA A 45 12.72 8.37 -7.20
N TRP A 46 14.01 8.38 -6.86
CA TRP A 46 14.85 7.19 -6.76
C TRP A 46 15.74 7.26 -5.53
N TYR A 47 16.00 6.12 -4.88
CA TYR A 47 16.97 6.01 -3.79
C TYR A 47 18.16 5.17 -4.26
N VAL A 48 19.39 5.65 -4.05
CA VAL A 48 20.61 4.88 -4.32
C VAL A 48 21.09 4.28 -3.00
N ASN A 49 21.00 2.97 -2.86
CA ASN A 49 21.41 2.30 -1.62
C ASN A 49 22.95 2.33 -1.50
N PRO A 50 23.52 2.86 -0.39
CA PRO A 50 24.97 2.94 -0.25
C PRO A 50 25.65 1.58 -0.06
N ASP A 51 24.91 0.52 0.26
CA ASP A 51 25.49 -0.81 0.51
C ASP A 51 25.72 -1.59 -0.81
N ASP A 52 24.76 -1.62 -1.72
CA ASP A 52 24.85 -2.36 -2.98
C ASP A 52 25.06 -1.49 -4.22
N HIS A 53 25.01 -0.16 -4.07
CA HIS A 53 25.22 0.81 -5.15
C HIS A 53 24.16 0.71 -6.27
N LYS A 54 22.97 0.17 -5.96
CA LYS A 54 21.84 0.08 -6.89
C LYS A 54 20.81 1.15 -6.61
N ARG A 55 20.02 1.51 -7.63
CA ARG A 55 18.89 2.42 -7.53
C ARG A 55 17.58 1.67 -7.31
N TYR A 56 16.72 2.25 -6.50
CA TYR A 56 15.40 1.75 -6.12
C TYR A 56 14.35 2.83 -6.38
N PHE A 57 13.22 2.43 -6.94
CA PHE A 57 12.13 3.35 -7.29
C PHE A 57 11.37 3.81 -6.04
N LEU A 58 11.19 5.13 -5.86
CA LEU A 58 10.47 5.76 -4.75
C LEU A 58 9.16 6.43 -5.19
N GLY A 59 8.68 6.16 -6.41
CA GLY A 59 7.57 6.94 -6.99
C GLY A 59 6.21 6.76 -6.32
N ARG A 60 5.98 5.65 -5.58
CA ARG A 60 4.74 5.43 -4.81
C ARG A 60 5.00 5.14 -3.34
N PRO A 61 4.02 5.39 -2.45
CA PRO A 61 4.10 4.99 -1.05
C PRO A 61 4.42 3.50 -0.86
N SER A 62 3.81 2.59 -1.63
CA SER A 62 4.07 1.14 -1.56
C SER A 62 5.48 0.75 -1.98
N ASP A 63 6.06 1.46 -2.97
CA ASP A 63 7.44 1.25 -3.42
C ASP A 63 8.42 1.73 -2.33
N ALA A 64 8.18 2.90 -1.73
CA ALA A 64 8.95 3.41 -0.60
C ALA A 64 8.87 2.50 0.63
N PHE A 65 7.69 1.99 0.97
CA PHE A 65 7.52 1.01 2.05
C PHE A 65 8.32 -0.26 1.82
N THR A 66 8.35 -0.77 0.57
CA THR A 66 9.13 -1.95 0.21
C THR A 66 10.63 -1.71 0.43
N ILE A 67 11.13 -0.53 0.08
CA ILE A 67 12.52 -0.13 0.33
C ILE A 67 12.80 -0.07 1.84
N MET A 68 11.95 0.63 2.60
CA MET A 68 12.09 0.74 4.06
C MET A 68 12.13 -0.64 4.71
N LYS A 69 11.22 -1.54 4.34
CA LYS A 69 11.14 -2.90 4.90
C LYS A 69 12.35 -3.77 4.59
N ASN A 70 12.87 -3.73 3.36
CA ASN A 70 13.93 -4.66 2.92
C ASN A 70 15.35 -4.12 3.11
N LEU A 71 15.52 -2.79 3.02
CA LEU A 71 16.84 -2.14 3.09
C LEU A 71 17.03 -1.31 4.37
N GLY A 72 15.96 -1.07 5.14
CA GLY A 72 16.02 -0.32 6.38
C GLY A 72 16.86 -1.03 7.43
N LEU A 73 17.75 -0.28 8.07
CA LEU A 73 18.55 -0.76 9.18
C LEU A 73 17.78 -0.54 10.49
N GLY A 74 17.48 -1.64 11.19
CA GLY A 74 16.88 -1.55 12.53
C GLY A 74 17.80 -0.82 13.52
N ALA A 75 17.24 0.11 14.28
CA ALA A 75 17.93 0.87 15.31
C ALA A 75 17.06 1.02 16.56
N THR A 76 17.70 1.08 17.73
CA THR A 76 17.02 1.33 19.00
C THR A 76 16.49 2.76 19.05
N HIS A 77 15.39 2.98 19.77
CA HIS A 77 14.80 4.31 19.94
C HIS A 77 15.82 5.29 20.56
N LYS A 78 16.60 4.79 21.52
CA LYS A 78 17.69 5.54 22.15
C LYS A 78 18.76 5.97 21.14
N PHE A 79 19.11 5.12 20.17
CA PHE A 79 20.08 5.49 19.15
C PHE A 79 19.54 6.61 18.25
N ILE A 80 18.28 6.52 17.85
CA ILE A 80 17.63 7.53 17.00
C ILE A 80 17.52 8.86 17.74
N SER A 81 17.00 8.88 18.96
CA SER A 81 16.75 10.11 19.73
C SER A 81 18.02 10.81 20.23
N ASN A 82 19.10 10.08 20.53
CA ASN A 82 20.32 10.67 21.10
C ASN A 82 21.26 11.35 20.09
N HIS A 83 20.98 11.29 18.79
CA HIS A 83 21.85 11.86 17.76
C HIS A 83 21.18 13.03 17.05
N THR A 84 21.79 14.21 17.15
CA THR A 84 21.50 15.35 16.27
C THR A 84 22.31 15.30 14.97
N ILE A 85 23.49 14.68 15.01
CA ILE A 85 24.36 14.37 13.87
C ILE A 85 24.76 12.90 13.97
N TYR A 86 24.44 12.11 12.96
CA TYR A 86 24.63 10.67 12.95
C TYR A 86 26.03 10.25 12.47
N PRO A 87 26.55 9.09 12.91
CA PRO A 87 27.87 8.61 12.52
C PRO A 87 27.94 8.23 11.03
N GLN A 88 29.13 8.31 10.45
CA GLN A 88 29.36 8.04 9.01
C GLN A 88 28.81 6.68 8.56
N ARG A 89 28.85 5.66 9.42
CA ARG A 89 28.39 4.29 9.12
C ARG A 89 26.90 4.18 8.75
N VAL A 90 26.08 5.15 9.15
CA VAL A 90 24.64 5.20 8.79
C VAL A 90 24.32 6.32 7.80
N SER A 91 25.34 7.06 7.35
CA SER A 91 25.17 8.15 6.40
C SER A 91 24.59 7.63 5.09
N GLY A 92 23.47 8.20 4.66
CA GLY A 92 22.76 7.79 3.46
C GLY A 92 21.86 6.58 3.61
N LYS A 93 21.77 5.99 4.80
CA LYS A 93 20.90 4.85 5.08
C LYS A 93 19.53 5.29 5.57
N ILE A 94 18.56 4.38 5.48
CA ILE A 94 17.27 4.47 6.12
C ILE A 94 17.33 3.67 7.43
N LEU A 95 16.97 4.29 8.54
CA LEU A 95 16.86 3.66 9.85
C LEU A 95 15.39 3.39 10.18
N LEU A 96 15.11 2.24 10.80
CA LEU A 96 13.80 1.90 11.35
C LEU A 96 13.89 1.84 12.87
N ASP A 97 13.01 2.56 13.57
CA ASP A 97 12.85 2.44 15.01
C ASP A 97 12.15 1.11 15.35
N VAL A 98 12.91 0.11 15.79
CA VAL A 98 12.37 -1.22 16.06
C VAL A 98 11.79 -1.38 17.47
N GLU A 99 11.91 -0.34 18.32
CA GLU A 99 11.43 -0.36 19.70
C GLU A 99 10.14 0.45 19.89
N GLN A 100 9.68 1.16 18.85
CA GLN A 100 8.45 1.95 18.84
C GLN A 100 7.47 1.43 17.78
N ASN A 101 6.97 2.29 16.87
CA ASN A 101 5.94 1.95 15.88
C ASN A 101 6.55 1.61 14.51
N GLY A 102 7.86 1.42 14.39
CA GLY A 102 8.52 1.19 13.11
C GLY A 102 8.79 2.47 12.33
N GLU A 103 8.89 3.61 13.00
CA GLU A 103 9.18 4.91 12.38
C GLU A 103 10.46 4.86 11.54
N ALA A 104 10.37 5.37 10.30
CA ALA A 104 11.49 5.40 9.37
C ALA A 104 12.17 6.77 9.32
N TYR A 105 13.49 6.79 9.26
CA TYR A 105 14.31 8.00 9.18
C TYR A 105 15.39 7.87 8.11
N TYR A 106 15.44 8.80 7.17
CA TYR A 106 16.52 8.92 6.20
C TYR A 106 17.66 9.78 6.75
N ILE A 107 18.87 9.22 6.81
CA ILE A 107 20.06 9.96 7.26
C ILE A 107 20.72 10.65 6.07
N TYR A 108 20.51 11.95 5.91
CA TYR A 108 20.98 12.66 4.71
C TYR A 108 22.51 12.75 4.66
N PRO A 109 23.19 12.25 3.60
CA PRO A 109 24.65 12.15 3.65
C PRO A 109 25.42 13.48 3.66
N LYS A 110 24.80 14.64 3.33
CA LYS A 110 25.53 15.93 3.35
C LYS A 110 25.70 16.48 4.77
N ASN A 111 24.66 16.37 5.61
CA ASN A 111 24.65 16.96 6.94
C ASN A 111 24.52 15.92 8.07
N LYS A 112 24.34 14.64 7.70
CA LYS A 112 24.18 13.50 8.61
C LYS A 112 23.04 13.70 9.61
N LYS A 113 22.02 14.49 9.27
CA LYS A 113 20.80 14.64 10.08
C LYS A 113 19.77 13.59 9.66
N ALA A 114 18.96 13.14 10.61
CA ALA A 114 17.80 12.31 10.34
C ALA A 114 16.64 13.15 9.82
N TYR A 115 15.95 12.63 8.81
CA TYR A 115 14.72 13.18 8.25
C TYR A 115 13.63 12.12 8.33
N TYR A 116 12.52 12.46 8.98
CA TYR A 116 11.43 11.52 9.21
C TYR A 116 10.70 11.18 7.90
N LEU A 117 10.44 9.89 7.67
CA LEU A 117 9.77 9.35 6.49
C LEU A 117 8.36 8.80 6.78
N GLY A 118 7.88 8.93 8.02
CA GLY A 118 6.66 8.22 8.43
C GLY A 118 5.36 8.77 7.85
N ARG A 119 5.30 10.04 7.42
CA ARG A 119 4.13 10.61 6.73
C ARG A 119 4.45 10.88 5.26
N PRO A 120 3.48 10.69 4.34
CA PRO A 120 3.65 11.02 2.93
C PRO A 120 4.11 12.45 2.68
N SER A 121 3.61 13.43 3.45
CA SER A 121 4.01 14.83 3.35
C SER A 121 5.47 15.07 3.76
N ASP A 122 5.99 14.36 4.77
CA ASP A 122 7.40 14.47 5.17
C ASP A 122 8.33 13.87 4.11
N ALA A 123 7.97 12.69 3.59
CA ALA A 123 8.70 12.05 2.50
C ALA A 123 8.73 12.95 1.26
N PHE A 124 7.61 13.58 0.91
CA PHE A 124 7.54 14.56 -0.18
C PHE A 124 8.43 15.79 0.06
N ASN A 125 8.42 16.34 1.28
CA ASN A 125 9.28 17.46 1.65
C ASN A 125 10.77 17.12 1.53
N ILE A 126 11.15 15.89 1.89
CA ILE A 126 12.52 15.38 1.71
C ILE A 126 12.88 15.34 0.22
N MET A 127 12.02 14.74 -0.60
CA MET A 127 12.23 14.65 -2.05
C MET A 127 12.42 16.05 -2.65
N ARG A 128 11.54 17.00 -2.34
CA ARG A 128 11.58 18.37 -2.87
C ARG A 128 12.80 19.18 -2.41
N ASN A 129 13.18 19.10 -1.13
CA ASN A 129 14.16 20.02 -0.55
C ASN A 129 15.60 19.49 -0.59
N ILE A 130 15.78 18.17 -0.48
CA ILE A 130 17.12 17.56 -0.39
C ILE A 130 17.39 16.50 -1.48
N GLY A 131 16.37 16.17 -2.29
CA GLY A 131 16.53 15.35 -3.48
C GLY A 131 17.44 16.02 -4.51
N LEU A 132 18.27 15.22 -5.16
CA LEU A 132 19.22 15.70 -6.17
C LEU A 132 18.68 15.43 -7.57
N GLY A 133 18.59 16.47 -8.41
CA GLY A 133 18.23 16.31 -9.81
C GLY A 133 19.20 15.39 -10.56
N ILE A 134 18.67 14.48 -11.38
CA ILE A 134 19.45 13.60 -12.25
C ILE A 134 18.80 13.48 -13.64
N THR A 135 19.63 13.43 -14.68
CA THR A 135 19.22 13.19 -16.06
C THR A 135 19.04 11.69 -16.32
N ASP A 136 18.26 11.33 -17.33
CA ASP A 136 17.95 9.94 -17.68
C ASP A 136 19.22 9.16 -18.00
N ASN A 137 20.09 9.74 -18.83
CA ASN A 137 21.38 9.15 -19.21
C ASN A 137 22.30 8.90 -18.00
N ASN A 138 22.23 9.73 -16.95
CA ASN A 138 23.03 9.51 -15.74
C ASN A 138 22.35 8.53 -14.79
N LEU A 139 21.03 8.54 -14.72
CA LEU A 139 20.26 7.58 -13.94
C LEU A 139 20.50 6.17 -14.46
N GLU A 140 20.45 5.95 -15.78
CA GLU A 140 20.68 4.67 -16.46
C GLU A 140 22.01 4.00 -16.10
N LYS A 141 23.04 4.79 -15.79
CA LYS A 141 24.37 4.30 -15.38
C LYS A 141 24.39 3.70 -13.97
N ILE A 142 23.34 3.88 -13.18
CA ILE A 142 23.21 3.30 -11.83
C ILE A 142 22.38 2.01 -11.95
N PRO A 143 22.90 0.82 -11.62
CA PRO A 143 22.14 -0.42 -11.78
C PRO A 143 20.78 -0.37 -11.07
N LEU A 144 19.71 -0.75 -11.77
CA LEU A 144 18.37 -0.86 -11.20
C LEU A 144 18.22 -2.17 -10.44
N GLU A 145 17.84 -2.12 -9.17
CA GLU A 145 17.40 -3.32 -8.45
C GLU A 145 15.88 -3.42 -8.44
N ARG A 146 15.39 -4.62 -8.71
CA ARG A 146 14.00 -4.99 -8.47
C ARG A 146 13.97 -5.92 -7.27
N LEU A 147 13.61 -5.38 -6.10
CA LEU A 147 13.28 -6.20 -4.93
C LEU A 147 12.17 -7.19 -5.30
N ASN A 148 11.92 -8.21 -4.48
CA ASN A 148 10.69 -9.01 -4.58
C ASN A 148 9.49 -8.06 -4.42
N THR A 149 9.04 -7.49 -5.53
CA THR A 149 8.02 -6.46 -5.55
C THR A 149 6.69 -7.16 -5.35
N PRO A 150 5.86 -6.69 -4.42
CA PRO A 150 4.48 -7.13 -4.35
C PRO A 150 3.84 -7.02 -5.73
N SER A 151 2.90 -7.91 -6.02
CA SER A 151 2.12 -7.87 -7.25
C SER A 151 1.48 -6.49 -7.43
N SER A 152 1.08 -6.15 -8.66
CA SER A 152 0.45 -4.84 -8.90
C SER A 152 -0.79 -4.59 -8.04
N LEU A 153 -1.51 -5.65 -7.63
CA LEU A 153 -2.67 -5.52 -6.75
C LEU A 153 -2.25 -5.31 -5.30
N GLU A 154 -1.23 -6.01 -4.82
CA GLU A 154 -0.71 -5.81 -3.45
C GLU A 154 -0.12 -4.41 -3.25
N LYS A 155 0.44 -3.82 -4.32
CA LYS A 155 0.85 -2.41 -4.29
C LYS A 155 -0.36 -1.49 -4.15
N MET A 156 -1.39 -1.70 -4.97
CA MET A 156 -2.65 -0.95 -4.92
C MET A 156 -3.34 -1.07 -3.55
N GLU A 157 -3.32 -2.25 -2.93
CA GLU A 157 -3.82 -2.47 -1.57
C GLU A 157 -3.08 -1.61 -0.53
N MET A 158 -1.76 -1.57 -0.60
CA MET A 158 -0.93 -0.75 0.28
C MET A 158 -1.14 0.75 0.01
N ASP A 159 -1.26 1.15 -1.25
CA ASP A 159 -1.50 2.54 -1.63
C ASP A 159 -2.88 3.03 -1.16
N ILE A 160 -3.93 2.20 -1.25
CA ILE A 160 -5.25 2.48 -0.65
C ILE A 160 -5.17 2.57 0.87
N HIS A 161 -4.44 1.67 1.54
CA HIS A 161 -4.24 1.73 2.99
C HIS A 161 -3.59 3.04 3.42
N ASN A 162 -2.61 3.51 2.66
CA ASN A 162 -1.93 4.78 2.91
C ASN A 162 -2.88 5.97 2.72
N LEU A 163 -3.67 5.99 1.65
CA LEU A 163 -4.71 7.01 1.43
C LEU A 163 -5.74 7.04 2.58
N VAL A 164 -6.15 5.88 3.10
CA VAL A 164 -7.02 5.82 4.28
C VAL A 164 -6.33 6.41 5.52
N ASN A 165 -5.05 6.13 5.72
CA ASN A 165 -4.29 6.70 6.83
C ASN A 165 -4.10 8.22 6.70
N GLU A 166 -3.96 8.76 5.48
CA GLU A 166 -3.98 10.20 5.25
C GLU A 166 -5.31 10.83 5.69
N GLN A 167 -6.43 10.19 5.37
CA GLN A 167 -7.75 10.64 5.83
C GLN A 167 -7.84 10.60 7.36
N ARG A 168 -7.37 9.53 8.00
CA ARG A 168 -7.36 9.41 9.47
C ARG A 168 -6.52 10.50 10.13
N MET A 169 -5.28 10.71 9.66
CA MET A 169 -4.37 11.70 10.22
C MET A 169 -4.89 13.13 10.03
N THR A 170 -5.49 13.43 8.87
CA THR A 170 -6.14 14.73 8.61
C THR A 170 -7.31 14.99 9.56
N ASN A 171 -7.95 13.93 10.06
CA ASN A 171 -9.01 13.99 11.08
C ASN A 171 -8.50 13.81 12.52
N GLY A 172 -7.18 13.97 12.75
CA GLY A 172 -6.58 13.91 14.09
C GLY A 172 -6.54 12.52 14.71
N LEU A 173 -6.57 11.46 13.90
CA LEU A 173 -6.49 10.07 14.33
C LEU A 173 -5.13 9.45 14.01
N ASN A 174 -4.77 8.42 14.79
CA ASN A 174 -3.60 7.63 14.51
C ASN A 174 -3.78 6.80 13.23
N ALA A 175 -2.70 6.68 12.47
CA ALA A 175 -2.62 5.76 11.34
C ALA A 175 -2.83 4.31 11.81
N LEU A 176 -3.52 3.52 10.99
CA LEU A 176 -3.70 2.09 11.17
C LEU A 176 -2.43 1.36 10.72
N ILE A 177 -2.04 0.37 11.50
CA ILE A 177 -0.93 -0.52 11.16
C ILE A 177 -1.43 -1.52 10.10
N TRP A 178 -0.63 -1.74 9.05
CA TRP A 178 -0.94 -2.74 8.04
C TRP A 178 -0.82 -4.16 8.61
N ASN A 179 -1.88 -4.96 8.48
CA ASN A 179 -1.89 -6.36 8.90
C ASN A 179 -2.03 -7.29 7.68
N ASN A 180 -0.97 -8.06 7.40
CA ASN A 180 -0.90 -8.98 6.26
C ASN A 180 -1.92 -10.13 6.33
N ASP A 181 -2.21 -10.64 7.52
CA ASP A 181 -3.14 -11.76 7.66
C ASP A 181 -4.58 -11.29 7.48
N VAL A 182 -4.90 -10.11 8.00
CA VAL A 182 -6.18 -9.43 7.73
C VAL A 182 -6.33 -9.13 6.23
N ALA A 183 -5.26 -8.66 5.58
CA ALA A 183 -5.27 -8.42 4.13
C ALA A 183 -5.53 -9.71 3.33
N LYS A 184 -4.94 -10.85 3.72
CA LYS A 184 -5.24 -12.15 3.08
C LYS A 184 -6.73 -12.52 3.17
N VAL A 185 -7.35 -12.31 4.33
CA VAL A 185 -8.80 -12.52 4.51
C VAL A 185 -9.61 -11.60 3.61
N ALA A 186 -9.25 -10.32 3.54
CA ALA A 186 -9.90 -9.34 2.67
C ALA A 186 -9.74 -9.69 1.18
N ARG A 187 -8.59 -10.23 0.77
CA ARG A 187 -8.33 -10.68 -0.61
C ARG A 187 -9.19 -11.88 -0.97
N GLU A 188 -9.27 -12.86 -0.06
CA GLU A 188 -10.10 -14.04 -0.27
C GLU A 188 -11.58 -13.68 -0.41
N HIS A 189 -12.07 -12.73 0.40
CA HIS A 189 -13.43 -12.19 0.27
C HIS A 189 -13.65 -11.46 -1.06
N SER A 190 -12.72 -10.57 -1.43
CA SER A 190 -12.79 -9.87 -2.72
C SER A 190 -12.77 -10.83 -3.90
N LYS A 191 -12.01 -11.93 -3.80
CA LYS A 191 -11.97 -12.99 -4.82
C LYS A 191 -13.31 -13.71 -4.93
N ASN A 192 -13.98 -14.04 -3.82
CA ASN A 192 -15.30 -14.68 -3.88
C ASN A 192 -16.32 -13.74 -4.54
N LEU A 193 -16.36 -12.46 -4.15
CA LEU A 193 -17.22 -11.47 -4.81
C LEU A 193 -16.87 -11.32 -6.30
N SER A 194 -15.59 -11.39 -6.66
CA SER A 194 -15.13 -11.38 -8.06
C SER A 194 -15.67 -12.57 -8.85
N GLU A 195 -15.65 -13.77 -8.27
CA GLU A 195 -16.19 -14.99 -8.89
C GLU A 195 -17.70 -14.87 -9.11
N GLU A 196 -18.44 -14.29 -8.16
CA GLU A 196 -19.89 -14.05 -8.28
C GLU A 196 -20.25 -13.02 -9.39
N ASN A 197 -19.31 -12.15 -9.76
CA ASN A 197 -19.54 -11.08 -10.71
C ASN A 197 -19.03 -11.35 -12.14
N VAL A 198 -18.44 -12.53 -12.40
CA VAL A 198 -17.86 -12.88 -13.71
C VAL A 198 -18.88 -12.75 -14.83
N ASP A 199 -20.09 -13.26 -14.60
CA ASP A 199 -21.21 -13.22 -15.55
C ASP A 199 -22.10 -11.98 -15.37
N LEU A 200 -21.81 -11.13 -14.39
CA LEU A 200 -22.54 -9.89 -14.11
C LEU A 200 -21.92 -8.65 -14.77
N THR A 201 -20.72 -8.81 -15.32
CA THR A 201 -19.92 -7.72 -15.87
C THR A 201 -19.34 -8.12 -17.22
N HIS A 202 -19.61 -7.35 -18.26
CA HIS A 202 -19.03 -7.53 -19.58
C HIS A 202 -18.84 -6.18 -20.28
N ASP A 203 -17.77 -6.06 -21.06
CA ASP A 203 -17.51 -4.82 -21.81
C ASP A 203 -18.38 -4.74 -23.09
N ASN A 204 -18.89 -5.88 -23.56
CA ASN A 204 -19.67 -5.99 -24.80
C ASN A 204 -21.19 -5.86 -24.59
N VAL A 205 -21.62 -5.40 -23.42
CA VAL A 205 -22.99 -5.00 -23.12
C VAL A 205 -22.98 -3.57 -22.61
N ILE A 206 -24.12 -2.89 -22.69
CA ILE A 206 -24.24 -1.50 -22.23
C ILE A 206 -24.46 -1.43 -20.72
N CYS A 207 -25.31 -2.31 -20.20
CA CYS A 207 -25.76 -2.24 -18.83
C CYS A 207 -25.15 -3.41 -18.05
N ASN A 208 -24.17 -3.12 -17.21
CA ASN A 208 -23.65 -4.08 -16.25
C ASN A 208 -24.44 -3.96 -14.94
N TYR A 209 -24.70 -5.09 -14.27
CA TYR A 209 -25.44 -5.14 -13.01
C TYR A 209 -24.64 -5.84 -11.91
N PRO A 210 -23.39 -5.42 -11.64
CA PRO A 210 -22.58 -6.05 -10.62
C PRO A 210 -23.21 -5.90 -9.24
N ILE A 211 -22.86 -6.82 -8.35
CA ILE A 211 -23.36 -6.88 -6.99
C ILE A 211 -22.21 -7.09 -6.01
N ILE A 212 -22.18 -6.31 -4.93
CA ILE A 212 -21.24 -6.51 -3.84
C ILE A 212 -22.00 -6.53 -2.52
N HIS A 213 -21.55 -7.37 -1.60
CA HIS A 213 -22.16 -7.57 -0.29
C HIS A 213 -21.11 -8.00 0.74
N HIS A 214 -21.48 -7.91 2.02
CA HIS A 214 -20.59 -8.25 3.14
C HIS A 214 -20.58 -9.75 3.44
N GLU A 215 -21.56 -10.49 2.95
CA GLU A 215 -21.74 -11.91 3.15
C GLU A 215 -20.72 -12.73 2.33
N GLY A 216 -20.18 -13.81 2.89
CA GLY A 216 -19.29 -14.75 2.20
C GLY A 216 -19.81 -16.20 2.22
N TYR A 217 -19.62 -16.95 1.13
CA TYR A 217 -20.13 -18.33 1.05
C TYR A 217 -19.12 -19.38 1.49
N ASN A 218 -17.85 -19.15 1.19
CA ASN A 218 -16.87 -20.24 1.16
C ASN A 218 -16.18 -20.47 2.51
N PHE A 219 -15.91 -19.40 3.26
CA PHE A 219 -15.06 -19.49 4.45
C PHE A 219 -15.51 -18.62 5.62
N GLY A 220 -16.78 -18.20 5.63
CA GLY A 220 -17.38 -17.44 6.71
C GLY A 220 -18.43 -16.48 6.18
N LEU A 221 -19.63 -16.56 6.75
CA LEU A 221 -20.74 -15.71 6.33
C LEU A 221 -20.47 -14.25 6.63
N HIS A 222 -20.14 -13.94 7.88
CA HIS A 222 -19.83 -12.59 8.31
C HIS A 222 -18.32 -12.39 8.40
N GLN A 223 -17.90 -11.13 8.39
CA GLN A 223 -16.49 -10.75 8.49
C GLN A 223 -15.78 -11.42 9.68
N ASN A 224 -16.41 -11.43 10.86
CA ASN A 224 -15.85 -12.06 12.05
C ASN A 224 -15.63 -13.56 11.86
N ASN A 225 -16.56 -14.25 11.17
CA ASN A 225 -16.38 -15.67 10.83
C ASN A 225 -15.20 -15.86 9.87
N ARG A 226 -15.08 -15.01 8.84
CA ARG A 226 -13.98 -15.06 7.87
C ARG A 226 -12.61 -14.88 8.55
N LEU A 227 -12.50 -13.95 9.49
CA LEU A 227 -11.28 -13.73 10.27
C LEU A 227 -10.97 -14.94 11.17
N GLN A 228 -11.94 -15.41 11.95
CA GLN A 228 -11.75 -16.53 12.90
C GLN A 228 -11.42 -17.85 12.20
N ASN A 229 -12.05 -18.13 11.06
CA ASN A 229 -11.77 -19.32 10.25
C ASN A 229 -10.38 -19.31 9.60
N ARG A 230 -9.64 -18.21 9.73
CA ARG A 230 -8.22 -18.08 9.34
C ARG A 230 -7.30 -17.88 10.55
N GLY A 231 -7.80 -18.14 11.77
CA GLY A 231 -7.05 -18.01 13.01
C GLY A 231 -6.80 -16.57 13.47
N ILE A 232 -7.51 -15.59 12.90
CA ILE A 232 -7.36 -14.18 13.25
C ILE A 232 -8.43 -13.80 14.27
N TYR A 233 -7.98 -13.42 15.46
CA TYR A 233 -8.82 -13.01 16.57
C TYR A 233 -8.51 -11.55 16.96
N TYR A 234 -9.53 -10.83 17.42
CA TYR A 234 -9.48 -9.41 17.76
C TYR A 234 -10.48 -9.09 18.89
N PHE A 235 -10.39 -7.91 19.51
CA PHE A 235 -11.25 -7.54 20.66
C PHE A 235 -12.11 -6.31 20.38
N GLY A 236 -13.36 -6.37 20.83
CA GLY A 236 -14.27 -5.24 20.94
C GLY A 236 -14.82 -4.73 19.61
N ALA A 237 -13.99 -4.54 18.59
CA ALA A 237 -14.42 -3.95 17.34
C ALA A 237 -13.71 -4.55 16.12
N SER A 238 -14.51 -4.87 15.10
CA SER A 238 -14.08 -4.95 13.70
C SER A 238 -15.03 -4.12 12.83
N GLY A 239 -14.59 -3.80 11.62
CA GLY A 239 -15.42 -3.11 10.64
C GLY A 239 -14.99 -3.49 9.23
N GLU A 240 -15.91 -3.44 8.28
CA GLU A 240 -15.65 -3.76 6.88
C GLU A 240 -16.14 -2.64 5.98
N ASN A 241 -15.32 -2.24 5.02
CA ASN A 241 -15.76 -1.46 3.87
C ASN A 241 -15.53 -2.28 2.60
N ILE A 242 -16.48 -2.22 1.67
CA ILE A 242 -16.35 -2.84 0.35
C ILE A 242 -16.61 -1.79 -0.71
N ALA A 243 -15.90 -1.88 -1.83
CA ALA A 243 -16.10 -1.03 -2.99
C ALA A 243 -16.01 -1.84 -4.27
N LEU A 244 -16.73 -1.38 -5.28
CA LEU A 244 -16.63 -1.85 -6.66
C LEU A 244 -16.30 -0.63 -7.52
N ILE A 245 -15.13 -0.64 -8.16
CA ILE A 245 -14.64 0.50 -8.93
C ILE A 245 -14.32 0.04 -10.36
N SER A 246 -14.88 0.73 -11.35
CA SER A 246 -14.49 0.52 -12.75
C SER A 246 -13.07 1.03 -12.99
N GLU A 247 -12.21 0.23 -13.62
CA GLU A 247 -10.92 0.69 -14.14
C GLU A 247 -11.07 1.47 -15.46
N VAL A 248 -12.27 1.46 -16.03
CA VAL A 248 -12.60 2.00 -17.34
C VAL A 248 -13.18 3.37 -17.18
N GLU A 249 -12.56 4.33 -17.86
CA GLU A 249 -13.01 5.71 -17.89
C GLU A 249 -14.05 5.91 -18.98
N THR A 250 -13.75 5.50 -20.21
CA THR A 250 -14.70 5.58 -21.33
C THR A 250 -14.69 4.31 -22.17
N ILE A 251 -15.87 3.93 -22.65
CA ILE A 251 -16.04 2.90 -23.69
C ILE A 251 -16.71 3.56 -24.89
N LYS A 252 -16.15 3.34 -26.08
CA LYS A 252 -16.73 3.77 -27.35
C LYS A 252 -17.23 2.54 -28.09
N TYR A 253 -18.46 2.59 -28.59
CA TYR A 253 -19.09 1.51 -29.36
C TYR A 253 -19.18 1.89 -30.85
N TYR A 254 -19.32 0.89 -31.74
CA TYR A 254 -19.42 1.12 -33.19
C TYR A 254 -20.80 1.64 -33.66
N SER A 255 -21.87 1.45 -32.88
CA SER A 255 -23.23 1.91 -33.22
C SER A 255 -23.73 2.95 -32.22
N ASN A 256 -24.72 3.78 -32.64
CA ASN A 256 -25.53 4.61 -31.74
C ASN A 256 -26.33 3.69 -30.84
N SER A 257 -25.71 3.25 -29.76
CA SER A 257 -26.20 2.17 -28.93
C SER A 257 -27.11 2.76 -27.84
N ASN A 258 -28.24 3.32 -28.26
CA ASN A 258 -29.30 3.76 -27.36
C ASN A 258 -30.06 2.53 -26.86
N TYR A 259 -29.44 1.78 -25.96
CA TYR A 259 -30.11 0.76 -25.17
C TYR A 259 -30.42 1.37 -23.80
N ASN A 260 -31.70 1.39 -23.44
CA ASN A 260 -32.10 1.87 -22.12
C ASN A 260 -31.85 0.76 -21.10
N CYS A 261 -31.07 1.03 -20.06
CA CYS A 261 -30.87 0.09 -18.97
C CYS A 261 -32.16 0.00 -18.15
N ASP A 262 -32.93 -1.06 -18.37
CA ASP A 262 -34.14 -1.31 -17.60
C ASP A 262 -33.76 -1.57 -16.13
N SER A 263 -34.19 -0.68 -15.24
CA SER A 263 -33.94 -0.74 -13.80
C SER A 263 -35.01 -1.52 -13.04
N ASP A 264 -36.17 -1.79 -13.65
CA ASP A 264 -37.39 -2.08 -12.90
C ASP A 264 -37.49 -3.51 -12.33
N ILE A 265 -36.49 -4.36 -12.62
CA ILE A 265 -36.45 -5.79 -12.20
C ILE A 265 -35.27 -6.10 -11.27
N VAL A 266 -34.25 -5.24 -11.20
CA VAL A 266 -33.18 -5.37 -10.21
C VAL A 266 -33.77 -4.99 -8.85
N GLU A 267 -33.51 -5.78 -7.81
CA GLU A 267 -34.02 -5.47 -6.48
C GLU A 267 -33.41 -4.15 -5.98
N GLN A 268 -34.19 -3.07 -6.12
CA GLN A 268 -33.76 -1.69 -5.82
C GLN A 268 -33.36 -1.52 -4.34
N ASN A 269 -33.89 -2.38 -3.45
CA ASN A 269 -33.58 -2.39 -2.03
C ASN A 269 -32.79 -3.64 -1.60
N PHE A 270 -31.95 -4.20 -2.49
CA PHE A 270 -31.26 -5.48 -2.25
C PHE A 270 -30.54 -5.50 -0.91
N LYS A 271 -29.78 -4.45 -0.61
CA LYS A 271 -29.03 -4.33 0.64
C LYS A 271 -29.94 -4.33 1.87
N ASN A 272 -30.99 -3.52 1.87
CA ASN A 272 -31.94 -3.43 2.98
C ASN A 272 -32.66 -4.76 3.22
N ARG A 273 -33.07 -5.46 2.15
CA ARG A 273 -33.70 -6.77 2.24
C ARG A 273 -32.73 -7.84 2.75
N LEU A 274 -31.49 -7.84 2.26
CA LEU A 274 -30.45 -8.75 2.71
C LEU A 274 -30.11 -8.55 4.19
N GLU A 275 -30.06 -7.30 4.66
CA GLU A 275 -29.83 -6.95 6.06
C GLU A 275 -30.99 -7.37 6.97
N ALA A 276 -32.23 -7.35 6.49
CA ALA A 276 -33.41 -7.77 7.24
C ALA A 276 -33.49 -9.28 7.50
N LEU A 277 -32.83 -10.11 6.68
CA LEU A 277 -32.78 -11.57 6.86
C LEU A 277 -31.89 -11.92 8.06
N LYS A 278 -32.42 -12.72 9.00
CA LYS A 278 -31.66 -13.14 10.21
C LYS A 278 -30.91 -14.45 10.01
N ASN A 279 -31.43 -15.33 9.16
CA ASN A 279 -30.84 -16.66 8.94
C ASN A 279 -29.78 -16.60 7.84
N GLY A 280 -28.62 -17.22 8.09
CA GLY A 280 -27.50 -17.21 7.16
C GLY A 280 -27.77 -17.95 5.84
N GLN A 281 -28.51 -19.06 5.89
CA GLN A 281 -28.89 -19.80 4.68
C GLN A 281 -29.90 -19.03 3.84
N GLU A 282 -30.83 -18.32 4.48
CA GLU A 282 -31.78 -17.44 3.78
C GLU A 282 -31.05 -16.30 3.06
N LYS A 283 -30.06 -15.65 3.72
CA LYS A 283 -29.19 -14.66 3.09
C LYS A 283 -28.51 -15.22 1.85
N ILE A 284 -27.87 -16.38 1.97
CA ILE A 284 -27.16 -17.03 0.84
C ILE A 284 -28.12 -17.32 -0.31
N ASN A 285 -29.29 -17.90 -0.02
CA ASN A 285 -30.29 -18.22 -1.04
C ASN A 285 -30.83 -16.96 -1.72
N PHE A 286 -31.04 -15.89 -0.97
CA PHE A 286 -31.48 -14.60 -1.49
C PHE A 286 -30.45 -14.01 -2.46
N ILE A 287 -29.15 -14.00 -2.09
CA ILE A 287 -28.11 -13.46 -2.96
C ILE A 287 -27.97 -14.30 -4.24
N LYS A 288 -27.93 -15.63 -4.14
CA LYS A 288 -27.85 -16.51 -5.32
C LYS A 288 -29.01 -16.27 -6.29
N LYS A 289 -30.23 -16.14 -5.77
CA LYS A 289 -31.42 -15.84 -6.57
C LYS A 289 -31.30 -14.50 -7.30
N GLU A 290 -30.77 -13.48 -6.62
CA GLU A 290 -30.54 -12.16 -7.22
C GLU A 290 -29.48 -12.21 -8.32
N VAL A 291 -28.36 -12.89 -8.08
CA VAL A 291 -27.29 -13.09 -9.08
C VAL A 291 -27.85 -13.78 -10.33
N GLU A 292 -28.60 -14.88 -10.17
CA GLU A 292 -29.22 -15.58 -11.29
C GLU A 292 -30.20 -14.71 -12.08
N ALA A 293 -30.99 -13.87 -11.39
CA ALA A 293 -31.93 -12.96 -12.03
C ALA A 293 -31.19 -11.92 -12.90
N ARG A 294 -30.12 -11.33 -12.38
CA ARG A 294 -29.28 -10.36 -13.10
C ARG A 294 -28.56 -10.98 -14.30
N ILE A 295 -28.03 -12.20 -14.17
CA ILE A 295 -27.43 -12.95 -15.29
C ILE A 295 -28.46 -13.17 -16.40
N LYS A 296 -29.69 -13.57 -16.07
CA LYS A 296 -30.77 -13.76 -17.05
C LYS A 296 -31.11 -12.45 -17.77
N MET A 297 -31.02 -11.30 -17.11
CA MET A 297 -31.21 -9.99 -17.75
C MET A 297 -30.06 -9.64 -18.70
N LEU A 298 -28.81 -9.82 -18.26
CA LEU A 298 -27.62 -9.56 -19.07
C LEU A 298 -27.61 -10.38 -20.37
N LYS A 299 -28.05 -11.64 -20.31
CA LYS A 299 -28.15 -12.51 -21.49
C LYS A 299 -29.18 -12.04 -22.53
N LYS A 300 -30.17 -11.23 -22.14
CA LYS A 300 -31.16 -10.65 -23.06
C LYS A 300 -30.64 -9.40 -23.79
N GLN A 301 -29.57 -8.78 -23.30
CA GLN A 301 -29.03 -7.58 -23.91
C GLN A 301 -28.33 -7.89 -25.23
N PRO A 302 -28.43 -6.99 -26.23
CA PRO A 302 -27.67 -7.13 -27.46
C PRO A 302 -26.17 -7.05 -27.17
N LYS A 303 -25.39 -7.92 -27.81
CA LYS A 303 -23.93 -7.81 -27.79
C LYS A 303 -23.47 -6.73 -28.76
N ILE A 304 -22.56 -5.87 -28.30
CA ILE A 304 -22.12 -4.68 -29.04
C ILE A 304 -20.61 -4.71 -29.23
N ASN A 305 -20.17 -4.34 -30.42
CA ASN A 305 -18.75 -4.25 -30.75
C ASN A 305 -18.14 -2.98 -30.15
N ILE A 306 -17.01 -3.17 -29.48
CA ILE A 306 -16.24 -2.11 -28.84
C ILE A 306 -15.31 -1.48 -29.87
N LYS A 307 -15.43 -0.16 -30.08
CA LYS A 307 -14.55 0.64 -30.93
C LYS A 307 -13.25 1.02 -30.23
N GLY A 308 -13.32 1.27 -28.92
CA GLY A 308 -12.16 1.62 -28.12
C GLY A 308 -12.50 1.81 -26.65
N LYS A 309 -11.46 1.78 -25.82
CA LYS A 309 -11.59 1.81 -24.36
C LYS A 309 -10.44 2.63 -23.77
N THR A 310 -10.75 3.55 -22.86
CA THR A 310 -9.75 4.27 -22.05
C THR A 310 -9.84 3.81 -20.60
N PHE A 311 -8.70 3.83 -19.92
CA PHE A 311 -8.56 3.35 -18.55
C PHE A 311 -8.14 4.49 -17.65
N PHE A 312 -8.64 4.50 -16.42
CA PHE A 312 -8.10 5.35 -15.38
C PHE A 312 -6.67 4.94 -15.05
N ASP A 313 -5.86 5.92 -14.66
CA ASP A 313 -4.61 5.61 -13.97
C ASP A 313 -4.91 4.85 -12.67
N LYS A 314 -4.00 3.98 -12.23
CA LYS A 314 -4.22 3.18 -11.02
C LYS A 314 -4.37 4.06 -9.78
N ASN A 315 -3.61 5.15 -9.67
CA ASN A 315 -3.74 6.08 -8.55
C ASN A 315 -5.12 6.74 -8.53
N GLU A 316 -5.74 6.94 -9.70
CA GLU A 316 -7.09 7.50 -9.79
C GLU A 316 -8.14 6.48 -9.33
N VAL A 317 -7.99 5.20 -9.69
CA VAL A 317 -8.84 4.12 -9.17
C VAL A 317 -8.77 4.03 -7.64
N GLU A 318 -7.55 4.11 -7.09
CA GLU A 318 -7.29 4.06 -5.64
C GLU A 318 -7.95 5.23 -4.90
N LYS A 319 -7.78 6.46 -5.41
CA LYS A 319 -8.44 7.66 -4.85
C LYS A 319 -9.95 7.57 -4.89
N ARG A 320 -10.52 7.17 -6.03
CA ARG A 320 -11.97 6.98 -6.18
C ARG A 320 -12.55 5.98 -5.19
N ALA A 321 -11.81 4.93 -4.85
CA ALA A 321 -12.23 3.97 -3.83
C ALA A 321 -12.32 4.64 -2.45
N VAL A 322 -11.27 5.35 -2.03
CA VAL A 322 -11.22 6.02 -0.72
C VAL A 322 -12.21 7.18 -0.63
N ASP A 323 -12.32 8.01 -1.66
CA ASP A 323 -13.28 9.11 -1.72
C ASP A 323 -14.72 8.60 -1.68
N GLY A 324 -15.01 7.50 -2.38
CA GLY A 324 -16.30 6.82 -2.32
C GLY A 324 -16.65 6.34 -0.91
N TRP A 325 -15.67 5.79 -0.17
CA TRP A 325 -15.87 5.43 1.23
C TRP A 325 -16.05 6.66 2.13
N MET A 326 -15.27 7.71 1.96
CA MET A 326 -15.38 8.92 2.77
C MET A 326 -16.71 9.67 2.54
N ASN A 327 -17.28 9.60 1.34
CA ASN A 327 -18.58 10.18 1.01
C ASN A 327 -19.78 9.33 1.48
N SER A 328 -19.54 8.08 1.94
CA SER A 328 -20.57 7.22 2.51
C SER A 328 -20.53 7.29 4.04
N PRO A 329 -21.62 7.72 4.73
CA PRO A 329 -21.62 7.85 6.19
C PRO A 329 -21.20 6.57 6.93
N GLY A 330 -21.68 5.40 6.49
CA GLY A 330 -21.34 4.12 7.10
C GLY A 330 -19.87 3.73 6.92
N HIS A 331 -19.33 3.90 5.70
CA HIS A 331 -17.93 3.57 5.43
C HIS A 331 -16.96 4.56 6.10
N ARG A 332 -17.30 5.87 6.07
CA ARG A 332 -16.57 6.92 6.77
C ARG A 332 -16.52 6.68 8.27
N ALA A 333 -17.63 6.23 8.87
CA ALA A 333 -17.66 5.89 10.30
C ALA A 333 -16.65 4.80 10.65
N ASN A 334 -16.47 3.78 9.80
CA ASN A 334 -15.42 2.77 9.98
C ASN A 334 -14.01 3.37 9.88
N ILE A 335 -13.73 4.16 8.82
CA ILE A 335 -12.42 4.78 8.61
C ILE A 335 -12.03 5.69 9.78
N LEU A 336 -12.97 6.46 10.32
CA LEU A 336 -12.75 7.42 11.41
C LEU A 336 -12.98 6.82 12.81
N ASN A 337 -13.18 5.51 12.91
CA ASN A 337 -13.35 4.86 14.20
C ASN A 337 -12.01 4.81 14.96
N ARG A 338 -11.99 5.38 16.17
CA ARG A 338 -10.82 5.41 17.06
C ARG A 338 -10.46 4.07 17.67
N ASN A 339 -11.39 3.11 17.66
CA ASN A 339 -11.19 1.82 18.29
C ASN A 339 -10.31 0.89 17.46
N PHE A 340 -10.15 1.14 16.15
CA PHE A 340 -9.28 0.32 15.29
C PHE A 340 -7.82 0.80 15.35
N ASN A 341 -6.89 -0.16 15.39
CA ASN A 341 -5.45 0.08 15.34
C ASN A 341 -4.75 -0.66 14.19
N GLU A 342 -5.39 -1.65 13.58
CA GLU A 342 -4.86 -2.36 12.42
C GLU A 342 -5.91 -2.49 11.31
N ALA A 343 -5.45 -2.59 10.07
CA ALA A 343 -6.29 -2.89 8.93
C ALA A 343 -5.54 -3.67 7.84
N GLY A 344 -6.32 -4.34 6.99
CA GLY A 344 -5.83 -4.94 5.76
C GLY A 344 -6.77 -4.62 4.60
N ILE A 345 -6.18 -4.41 3.42
CA ILE A 345 -6.91 -4.24 2.16
C ILE A 345 -6.70 -5.49 1.32
N GLY A 346 -7.76 -5.95 0.66
CA GLY A 346 -7.69 -6.99 -0.34
C GLY A 346 -8.37 -6.56 -1.61
N ILE A 347 -7.76 -6.89 -2.76
CA ILE A 347 -8.29 -6.54 -4.08
C ILE A 347 -8.41 -7.78 -4.96
N ALA A 348 -9.53 -7.89 -5.66
CA ALA A 348 -9.70 -8.80 -6.77
C ALA A 348 -10.19 -8.02 -8.01
N LYS A 349 -9.90 -8.55 -9.19
CA LYS A 349 -10.33 -7.98 -10.46
C LYS A 349 -11.31 -8.90 -11.15
N VAL A 350 -12.44 -8.35 -11.57
CA VAL A 350 -13.45 -9.02 -12.41
C VAL A 350 -13.70 -8.17 -13.65
N ASN A 351 -13.33 -8.70 -14.82
CA ASN A 351 -13.39 -7.98 -16.09
C ASN A 351 -12.77 -6.57 -15.97
N SER A 352 -13.61 -5.54 -16.03
CA SER A 352 -13.29 -4.11 -16.00
C SER A 352 -13.44 -3.45 -14.63
N TYR A 353 -13.58 -4.25 -13.58
CA TYR A 353 -13.86 -3.77 -12.24
C TYR A 353 -12.86 -4.32 -11.23
N PHE A 354 -12.51 -3.49 -10.27
CA PHE A 354 -11.85 -3.88 -9.03
C PHE A 354 -12.88 -4.00 -7.93
N ILE A 355 -12.83 -5.11 -7.20
CA ILE A 355 -13.54 -5.28 -5.93
C ILE A 355 -12.50 -5.14 -4.82
N ILE A 356 -12.75 -4.19 -3.93
CA ILE A 356 -11.81 -3.78 -2.90
C ILE A 356 -12.50 -3.99 -1.56
N THR A 357 -11.91 -4.82 -0.70
CA THR A 357 -12.39 -5.04 0.67
C THR A 357 -11.36 -4.47 1.64
N GLN A 358 -11.81 -3.64 2.57
CA GLN A 358 -11.04 -3.17 3.70
C GLN A 358 -11.60 -3.77 4.98
N VAL A 359 -10.72 -4.40 5.76
CA VAL A 359 -11.06 -4.95 7.07
C VAL A 359 -10.27 -4.24 8.14
N PHE A 360 -10.98 -3.76 9.16
CA PHE A 360 -10.42 -3.13 10.34
C PHE A 360 -10.54 -4.06 11.54
N ILE A 361 -9.53 -4.08 12.39
CA ILE A 361 -9.58 -4.76 13.68
C ILE A 361 -8.94 -3.91 14.78
N LYS A 362 -9.31 -4.22 16.03
CA LYS A 362 -8.51 -3.86 17.20
C LYS A 362 -7.76 -5.11 17.68
N LYS A 363 -6.44 -5.17 17.41
CA LYS A 363 -5.62 -6.30 17.86
C LYS A 363 -5.49 -6.34 19.38
N VAL A 364 -5.41 -7.56 19.90
CA VAL A 364 -5.22 -7.88 21.31
C VAL A 364 -3.87 -8.51 21.51
N ASN A 365 -3.17 -8.11 22.56
CA ASN A 365 -1.94 -8.78 22.98
C ASN A 365 -2.15 -9.77 24.14
N CYS A 366 -3.25 -9.65 24.91
CA CYS A 366 -3.51 -10.43 26.13
C CYS A 366 -5.00 -10.71 26.42
N GLY A 367 -5.26 -11.79 27.16
CA GLY A 367 -6.60 -12.28 27.47
C GLY A 367 -7.24 -11.75 28.78
N TYR A 368 -6.59 -11.96 29.93
CA TYR A 368 -7.09 -11.56 31.26
C TYR A 368 -5.94 -11.35 32.27
N GLU A 369 -6.18 -10.57 33.33
CA GLU A 369 -5.12 -10.04 34.23
C GLU A 369 -4.42 -11.17 34.99
N LYS A 370 -3.09 -11.14 35.04
CA LYS A 370 -2.20 -12.17 35.62
C LYS A 370 -2.26 -13.54 34.93
N GLY A 371 -3.00 -13.66 33.82
CA GLY A 371 -2.99 -14.84 32.96
C GLY A 371 -1.69 -14.95 32.14
N PRO A 372 -1.34 -16.16 31.66
CA PRO A 372 -0.25 -16.30 30.70
C PRO A 372 -0.56 -15.48 29.45
N CYS A 373 0.46 -14.91 28.81
CA CYS A 373 0.28 -14.33 27.48
C CYS A 373 -0.25 -15.39 26.52
N CYS A 374 -0.95 -14.98 25.48
CA CYS A 374 -1.53 -15.91 24.50
C CYS A 374 -0.40 -16.62 23.72
N GLU A 375 0.13 -17.72 24.26
CA GLU A 375 1.25 -18.47 23.66
C GLU A 375 0.82 -19.35 22.48
N LYS A 376 -0.50 -19.56 22.28
CA LYS A 376 -1.10 -20.16 21.07
C LYS A 376 -2.34 -19.35 20.63
N GLN A 377 -2.49 -19.13 19.31
CA GLN A 377 -3.71 -18.58 18.72
C GLN A 377 -4.91 -19.50 19.04
N GLY A 378 -5.87 -19.04 19.84
CA GLY A 378 -7.05 -19.80 20.21
C GLY A 378 -7.99 -19.05 21.16
N TYR A 379 -9.29 -19.40 21.11
CA TYR A 379 -10.42 -18.72 21.74
C TYR A 379 -10.55 -19.02 23.25
N TYR A 380 -10.60 -17.96 24.07
CA TYR A 380 -11.02 -18.05 25.47
C TYR A 380 -12.15 -17.02 25.72
N PRO A 381 -13.42 -17.46 25.87
CA PRO A 381 -14.59 -16.59 25.95
C PRO A 381 -14.65 -15.67 27.18
N SER A 382 -13.72 -15.80 28.12
CA SER A 382 -13.65 -15.05 29.39
C SER A 382 -12.56 -13.96 29.41
N CYS A 383 -11.96 -13.63 28.27
CA CYS A 383 -10.89 -12.64 28.17
C CYS A 383 -11.45 -11.21 28.13
N TYR A 384 -11.71 -10.64 29.31
CA TYR A 384 -12.30 -9.32 29.52
C TYR A 384 -11.28 -8.32 30.07
N THR A 385 -10.36 -7.80 29.24
CA THR A 385 -9.75 -6.43 29.30
C THR A 385 -8.50 -6.35 28.40
N PRO A 386 -8.18 -5.19 27.80
CA PRO A 386 -6.90 -4.99 27.12
C PRO A 386 -5.78 -4.95 28.16
N LEU A 387 -4.92 -5.96 28.16
CA LEU A 387 -3.76 -6.06 29.06
C LEU A 387 -2.47 -6.10 28.24
N ASN A 388 -1.37 -5.70 28.84
CA ASN A 388 -0.03 -5.74 28.27
C ASN A 388 0.65 -7.08 28.59
N CYS A 389 1.39 -7.64 27.63
CA CYS A 389 2.19 -8.84 27.86
C CYS A 389 3.57 -8.43 28.40
N ILE A 390 3.79 -8.61 29.70
CA ILE A 390 5.07 -8.33 30.37
C ILE A 390 5.59 -9.63 30.97
N SER A 391 6.77 -10.07 30.53
CA SER A 391 7.42 -11.29 31.04
C SER A 391 6.52 -12.54 30.93
N LYS A 392 5.82 -12.70 29.80
CA LYS A 392 4.84 -13.78 29.54
C LYS A 392 3.59 -13.77 30.41
N ILE A 393 3.31 -12.68 31.11
CA ILE A 393 2.14 -12.51 31.96
C ILE A 393 1.37 -11.26 31.52
N CYS A 394 0.05 -11.36 31.45
CA CYS A 394 -0.85 -10.26 31.17
C CYS A 394 -0.93 -9.33 32.39
N GLN A 395 -0.67 -8.04 32.24
CA GLN A 395 -0.68 -7.02 33.30
C GLN A 395 -1.42 -5.76 32.81
N GLU A 396 -1.91 -4.92 33.74
CA GLU A 396 -2.54 -3.62 33.40
C GLU A 396 -1.60 -2.69 32.61
#